data_AF-A0AA37SXY4-F1
#
_entry.id   AF-A0AA37SXY4-F1
#
_cell.length_a   1.000
_cell.length_b   1.000
_cell.length_c   1.000
_cell.angle_alpha   90.00
_cell.angle_beta   90.00
_cell.angle_gamma   90.00
#
_symmetry.space_group_name_H-M   'P 1'
#
loop_
_entity.id
_entity.type
_entity.pdbx_description
1 polymer ?
#
loop_
_entity_poly.entity_id
_entity_poly.type
_entity_poly.pdbx_seq_one_letter_code
_entity_poly.pdbx_strand_id
1 'polypeptide(L)'
;MKHLLILSFIAFISACGTTETAQTFPEKNNESVKGIDKQCADLVFARENNSIGQSNSGYFYAIAENAEACLSGIRFSPKHPDNALGMQLQALAVTNYVKSGDINGAKQAFESFRAKFPLQDLVYADFTSFVDTATALLEKDSLSSHQLAMLNINDDLRAEIQRQKTWLRK
;
A
#
# COMPACT_ATOMS: atom_id res chain seq x y z
N MET A 1 50.25 33.25 17.78
CA MET A 1 51.04 34.34 17.19
C MET A 1 50.78 34.41 15.69
N LYS A 2 50.38 35.61 15.21
CA LYS A 2 50.53 36.19 13.87
C LYS A 2 50.01 35.40 12.65
N HIS A 3 48.87 35.83 12.09
CA HIS A 3 48.71 36.64 10.86
C HIS A 3 48.71 35.75 9.61
N LEU A 4 47.88 35.91 8.58
CA LEU A 4 47.35 37.12 7.96
C LEU A 4 46.15 36.75 7.06
N LEU A 5 45.19 37.67 6.95
CA LEU A 5 44.17 37.77 5.89
C LEU A 5 44.80 37.78 4.48
N ILE A 6 44.00 37.54 3.42
CA ILE A 6 43.71 38.53 2.35
C ILE A 6 42.91 37.96 1.13
N LEU A 7 41.81 38.67 0.84
CA LEU A 7 41.12 39.02 -0.44
C LEU A 7 40.50 37.98 -1.40
N SER A 8 39.17 37.92 -1.33
CA SER A 8 38.17 38.25 -2.38
C SER A 8 38.59 38.26 -3.87
N PHE A 9 37.83 37.51 -4.69
CA PHE A 9 37.40 37.96 -6.03
C PHE A 9 35.98 37.46 -6.32
N ILE A 10 35.07 38.41 -6.53
CA ILE A 10 33.74 38.22 -7.10
C ILE A 10 33.88 38.31 -8.63
N ALA A 11 33.29 37.38 -9.36
CA ALA A 11 32.97 37.56 -10.77
C ALA A 11 31.54 37.09 -11.03
N PHE A 12 30.65 38.06 -11.25
CA PHE A 12 29.33 37.84 -11.83
C PHE A 12 29.48 37.56 -13.32
N ILE A 13 28.91 36.46 -13.81
CA ILE A 13 28.56 36.33 -15.22
C ILE A 13 27.06 36.08 -15.29
N SER A 14 26.34 37.18 -15.56
CA SER A 14 24.97 37.17 -16.03
C SER A 14 24.96 36.79 -17.49
N ALA A 15 24.32 35.67 -17.83
CA ALA A 15 23.94 35.36 -19.20
C ALA A 15 22.40 35.27 -19.26
N CYS A 16 21.75 36.39 -19.62
CA CYS A 16 20.39 36.37 -20.13
C CYS A 16 20.45 35.92 -21.59
N GLY A 17 20.13 34.65 -21.84
CA GLY A 17 19.71 34.20 -23.16
C GLY A 17 18.22 34.49 -23.31
N THR A 18 17.86 35.36 -24.25
CA THR A 18 16.49 35.46 -24.77
C THR A 18 16.23 34.26 -25.67
N THR A 19 15.35 33.36 -25.26
CA THR A 19 14.80 32.35 -26.16
C THR A 19 13.42 32.79 -26.59
N GLU A 20 13.25 32.94 -27.90
CA GLU A 20 11.99 33.20 -28.57
C GLU A 20 10.93 32.17 -28.16
N THR A 21 9.77 32.66 -27.74
CA THR A 21 8.59 31.82 -27.50
C THR A 21 8.04 31.38 -28.85
N ALA A 22 8.49 30.22 -29.34
CA ALA A 22 7.68 29.43 -30.26
C ALA A 22 6.46 28.93 -29.46
N GLN A 23 5.28 29.44 -29.81
CA GLN A 23 4.02 28.91 -29.30
C GLN A 23 3.82 27.51 -29.89
N THR A 24 4.41 26.51 -29.24
CA THR A 24 3.94 25.13 -29.35
C THR A 24 2.62 25.08 -28.61
N PHE A 25 1.53 24.87 -29.35
CA PHE A 25 0.30 24.33 -28.78
C PHE A 25 0.69 23.16 -27.87
N PRO A 26 0.15 23.03 -26.65
CA PRO A 26 0.41 21.85 -25.85
C PRO A 26 -0.17 20.66 -26.62
N GLU A 27 0.72 19.98 -27.35
CA GLU A 27 0.59 18.57 -27.62
C GLU A 27 0.18 17.96 -26.31
N LYS A 28 -0.94 17.23 -26.28
CA LYS A 28 -1.33 16.43 -25.13
C LYS A 28 -0.14 15.53 -24.84
N ASN A 29 0.73 15.95 -23.92
CA ASN A 29 1.79 15.13 -23.40
C ASN A 29 1.09 13.88 -22.92
N ASN A 30 1.32 12.79 -23.63
CA ASN A 30 0.81 11.48 -23.32
C ASN A 30 1.58 11.08 -22.05
N GLU A 31 1.15 11.65 -20.92
CA GLU A 31 1.78 11.50 -19.62
C GLU A 31 1.81 10.00 -19.37
N SER A 32 2.99 9.40 -19.52
CA SER A 32 3.16 7.96 -19.43
C SER A 32 2.65 7.54 -18.05
N VAL A 33 1.54 6.78 -18.03
CA VAL A 33 0.95 6.30 -16.78
C VAL A 33 2.04 5.57 -16.00
N LYS A 34 2.39 6.10 -14.82
CA LYS A 34 3.42 5.50 -13.97
C LYS A 34 2.95 4.13 -13.50
N GLY A 35 3.59 3.07 -14.01
CA GLY A 35 3.33 1.70 -13.60
C GLY A 35 4.04 1.32 -12.30
N ILE A 36 3.71 0.13 -11.80
CA ILE A 36 4.39 -0.51 -10.66
C ILE A 36 5.74 -1.05 -11.13
N ASP A 37 6.79 -0.83 -10.34
CA ASP A 37 8.08 -1.49 -10.56
C ASP A 37 7.94 -2.99 -10.29
N LYS A 38 8.05 -3.78 -11.37
CA LYS A 38 7.92 -5.24 -11.29
C LYS A 38 9.00 -5.87 -10.42
N GLN A 39 10.22 -5.33 -10.40
CA GLN A 39 11.29 -5.87 -9.55
C GLN A 39 10.96 -5.65 -8.06
N CYS A 40 10.34 -4.51 -7.73
CA CYS A 40 9.84 -4.26 -6.39
C CYS A 40 8.76 -5.29 -6.00
N ALA A 41 7.76 -5.48 -6.87
CA ALA A 41 6.67 -6.42 -6.63
C ALA A 41 7.18 -7.87 -6.49
N ASP A 42 8.05 -8.32 -7.40
CA ASP A 42 8.62 -9.67 -7.40
C ASP A 42 9.41 -9.94 -6.11
N LEU A 43 10.19 -8.96 -5.64
CA LEU A 43 10.92 -9.07 -4.38
C LEU A 43 9.97 -9.22 -3.18
N VAL A 44 8.88 -8.45 -3.16
CA VAL A 44 7.87 -8.51 -2.09
C VAL A 44 7.17 -9.87 -2.08
N PHE A 45 6.70 -10.36 -3.23
CA PHE A 45 6.05 -11.67 -3.31
C PHE A 45 7.01 -12.83 -3.02
N ALA A 46 8.27 -12.73 -3.47
CA ALA A 46 9.28 -13.71 -3.12
C ALA A 46 9.50 -13.78 -1.61
N ARG A 47 9.49 -12.64 -0.90
CA ARG A 47 9.56 -12.63 0.56
C ARG A 47 8.33 -13.26 1.20
N GLU A 48 7.12 -12.89 0.78
CA GLU A 48 5.88 -13.51 1.30
C GLU A 48 5.86 -15.03 1.09
N ASN A 49 6.27 -15.51 -0.08
CA ASN A 49 6.31 -16.95 -0.39
C ASN A 49 7.29 -17.72 0.51
N ASN A 50 8.33 -17.04 1.03
CA ASN A 50 9.29 -17.59 1.97
C ASN A 50 8.90 -17.38 3.45
N SER A 51 7.67 -16.93 3.72
CA SER A 51 7.19 -16.67 5.09
C SER A 51 6.82 -17.95 5.87
N ILE A 52 6.84 -19.12 5.24
CA ILE A 52 6.54 -20.39 5.91
C ILE A 52 7.53 -20.61 7.06
N GLY A 53 7.01 -20.82 8.27
CA GLY A 53 7.81 -20.99 9.48
C GLY A 53 8.35 -19.70 10.10
N GLN A 54 8.06 -18.53 9.51
CA GLN A 54 8.35 -17.24 10.12
C GLN A 54 7.25 -16.89 11.13
N SER A 55 7.65 -16.55 12.35
CA SER A 55 6.74 -16.08 13.41
C SER A 55 7.14 -14.71 13.97
N ASN A 56 8.13 -14.06 13.37
CA ASN A 56 8.63 -12.76 13.79
C ASN A 56 7.73 -11.63 13.26
N SER A 57 7.17 -10.83 14.16
CA SER A 57 6.37 -9.66 13.80
C SER A 57 7.11 -8.67 12.90
N GLY A 58 8.41 -8.44 13.16
CA GLY A 58 9.23 -7.54 12.36
C GLY A 58 9.43 -8.00 10.92
N TYR A 59 9.38 -9.32 10.67
CA TYR A 59 9.46 -9.87 9.31
C TYR A 59 8.21 -9.51 8.50
N PHE A 60 7.03 -9.72 9.08
CA PHE A 60 5.76 -9.38 8.44
C PHE A 60 5.61 -7.85 8.28
N TYR A 61 5.99 -7.08 9.29
CA TYR A 61 5.99 -5.62 9.20
C TYR A 61 6.83 -5.13 8.02
N ALA A 62 8.04 -5.69 7.86
CA ALA A 62 8.91 -5.34 6.73
C ALA A 62 8.29 -5.71 5.38
N ILE A 63 7.59 -6.84 5.26
CA ILE A 63 6.87 -7.17 4.01
C ILE A 63 5.80 -6.13 3.71
N ALA A 64 5.02 -5.73 4.72
CA ALA A 64 3.95 -4.75 4.55
C ALA A 64 4.48 -3.38 4.07
N GLU A 65 5.51 -2.86 4.75
CA GLU A 65 6.15 -1.59 4.38
C GLU A 65 6.73 -1.64 2.95
N ASN A 66 7.39 -2.74 2.57
CA ASN A 66 7.93 -2.88 1.21
C ASN A 66 6.81 -2.95 0.16
N ALA A 67 5.69 -3.60 0.46
CA ALA A 67 4.54 -3.66 -0.44
C ALA A 67 3.93 -2.26 -0.67
N GLU A 68 3.80 -1.45 0.39
CA GLU A 68 3.33 -0.06 0.25
C GLU A 68 4.34 0.84 -0.48
N ALA A 69 5.63 0.63 -0.24
CA ALA A 69 6.69 1.35 -0.95
C ALA A 69 6.62 1.12 -2.47
N CYS A 70 6.32 -0.11 -2.93
CA CYS A 70 6.11 -0.41 -4.35
C CYS A 70 4.94 0.37 -4.97
N LEU A 71 3.98 0.83 -4.15
CA LEU A 71 2.80 1.58 -4.59
C LEU A 71 2.99 3.10 -4.50
N SER A 72 4.13 3.57 -3.99
CA SER A 72 4.33 4.97 -3.67
C SER A 72 4.33 5.88 -4.91
N GLY A 73 3.50 6.92 -4.85
CA GLY A 73 3.35 7.91 -5.92
C GLY A 73 2.69 7.37 -7.19
N ILE A 74 2.03 6.20 -7.14
CA ILE A 74 1.26 5.66 -8.27
C ILE A 74 -0.20 6.08 -8.12
N ARG A 75 -0.81 6.55 -9.20
CA ARG A 75 -2.22 6.93 -9.25
C ARG A 75 -3.01 5.89 -10.03
N PHE A 76 -3.79 5.09 -9.32
CA PHE A 76 -4.66 4.10 -9.94
C PHE A 76 -5.93 4.77 -10.48
N SER A 77 -6.27 4.41 -11.71
CA SER A 77 -7.53 4.73 -12.37
C SER A 77 -8.23 3.43 -12.75
N PRO A 78 -9.54 3.40 -13.03
CA PRO A 78 -10.23 2.16 -13.40
C PRO A 78 -9.62 1.41 -14.60
N LYS A 79 -8.86 2.10 -15.46
CA LYS A 79 -8.18 1.53 -16.63
C LYS A 79 -6.66 1.40 -16.47
N HIS A 80 -6.13 1.61 -15.25
CA HIS A 80 -4.70 1.51 -15.01
C HIS A 80 -4.25 0.06 -15.26
N PRO A 81 -3.19 -0.18 -16.06
CA PRO A 81 -2.78 -1.52 -16.45
C PRO A 81 -2.40 -2.40 -15.25
N ASP A 82 -1.85 -1.79 -14.21
CA ASP A 82 -1.40 -2.51 -13.01
C ASP A 82 -2.42 -2.55 -11.87
N ASN A 83 -3.72 -2.34 -12.12
CA ASN A 83 -4.75 -2.37 -11.05
C ASN A 83 -4.71 -3.67 -10.26
N ALA A 84 -4.69 -4.82 -10.94
CA ALA A 84 -4.68 -6.13 -10.28
C ALA A 84 -3.44 -6.30 -9.39
N LEU A 85 -2.26 -5.93 -9.90
CA LEU A 85 -1.01 -5.99 -9.15
C LEU A 85 -1.02 -5.02 -7.96
N GLY A 86 -1.55 -3.81 -8.15
CA GLY A 86 -1.67 -2.82 -7.09
C GLY A 86 -2.60 -3.25 -5.97
N MET A 87 -3.74 -3.86 -6.32
CA MET A 87 -4.66 -4.46 -5.36
C MET A 87 -3.97 -5.58 -4.57
N GLN A 88 -3.24 -6.48 -5.25
CA GLN A 88 -2.53 -7.58 -4.59
C GLN A 88 -1.47 -7.09 -3.60
N LEU A 89 -0.65 -6.11 -3.99
CA LEU A 89 0.36 -5.53 -3.09
C LEU A 89 -0.28 -4.83 -1.89
N GLN A 90 -1.36 -4.07 -2.09
CA GLN A 90 -2.02 -3.38 -0.98
C GLN A 90 -2.72 -4.38 -0.05
N ALA A 91 -3.34 -5.43 -0.57
CA ALA A 91 -3.93 -6.50 0.22
C ALA A 91 -2.89 -7.31 1.00
N LEU A 92 -1.72 -7.52 0.38
CA LEU A 92 -0.57 -8.13 1.04
C LEU A 92 -0.05 -7.26 2.18
N ALA A 93 -0.02 -5.93 2.01
CA ALA A 93 0.34 -5.00 3.07
C ALA A 93 -0.63 -5.10 4.26
N VAL A 94 -1.94 -5.01 4.00
CA VAL A 94 -2.98 -5.15 5.04
C VAL A 94 -2.81 -6.46 5.83
N THR A 95 -2.68 -7.57 5.12
CA THR A 95 -2.54 -8.90 5.73
C THR A 95 -1.28 -8.99 6.58
N ASN A 96 -0.16 -8.46 6.09
CA ASN A 96 1.10 -8.52 6.81
C ASN A 96 1.18 -7.56 8.00
N TYR A 97 0.54 -6.40 7.94
CA TYR A 97 0.36 -5.56 9.12
C TYR A 97 -0.44 -6.30 10.20
N VAL A 98 -1.55 -6.98 9.84
CA VAL A 98 -2.29 -7.84 10.78
C VAL A 98 -1.39 -8.93 11.37
N LYS A 99 -0.63 -9.67 10.53
CA LYS A 99 0.31 -10.71 10.99
C LYS A 99 1.40 -10.16 11.91
N SER A 100 1.84 -8.92 11.70
CA SER A 100 2.83 -8.24 12.55
C SER A 100 2.27 -7.75 13.89
N GLY A 101 0.95 -7.66 14.00
CA GLY A 101 0.26 -7.04 15.15
C GLY A 101 0.08 -5.51 15.03
N ASP A 102 0.55 -4.88 13.96
CA ASP A 102 0.29 -3.47 13.68
C ASP A 102 -1.11 -3.25 13.10
N ILE A 103 -2.11 -3.21 13.98
CA ILE A 103 -3.51 -3.02 13.59
C ILE A 103 -3.76 -1.60 13.04
N ASN A 104 -2.97 -0.60 13.43
CA ASN A 104 -3.13 0.76 12.93
C ASN A 104 -2.64 0.87 11.49
N GLY A 105 -1.45 0.31 11.19
CA GLY A 105 -0.94 0.18 9.83
C GLY A 105 -1.90 -0.61 8.94
N ALA A 106 -2.45 -1.72 9.44
CA ALA A 106 -3.43 -2.51 8.69
C ALA A 106 -4.69 -1.71 8.32
N LYS A 107 -5.23 -0.91 9.25
CA LYS A 107 -6.39 -0.04 9.00
C LYS A 107 -6.08 1.03 7.96
N GLN A 108 -4.95 1.71 8.07
CA GLN A 108 -4.52 2.73 7.12
C GLN A 108 -4.33 2.13 5.71
N ALA A 109 -3.66 0.99 5.62
CA ALA A 109 -3.47 0.26 4.36
C ALA A 109 -4.82 -0.19 3.76
N PHE A 110 -5.79 -0.61 4.59
CA PHE A 110 -7.11 -1.03 4.12
C PHE A 110 -7.96 0.16 3.65
N GLU A 111 -7.91 1.29 4.35
CA GLU A 111 -8.50 2.54 3.88
C GLU A 111 -7.88 2.99 2.55
N SER A 112 -6.55 2.88 2.42
CA SER A 112 -5.86 3.16 1.17
C SER A 112 -6.29 2.21 0.04
N PHE A 113 -6.55 0.93 0.32
CA PHE A 113 -7.10 0.00 -0.67
C PHE A 113 -8.45 0.49 -1.18
N ARG A 114 -9.39 0.78 -0.27
CA ARG A 114 -10.74 1.25 -0.61
C ARG A 114 -10.71 2.57 -1.40
N ALA A 115 -9.76 3.46 -1.09
CA ALA A 115 -9.59 4.73 -1.79
C ALA A 115 -8.98 4.57 -3.19
N LYS A 116 -7.94 3.73 -3.34
CA LYS A 116 -7.26 3.50 -4.64
C LYS A 116 -8.10 2.67 -5.59
N PHE A 117 -8.88 1.72 -5.07
CA PHE A 117 -9.63 0.73 -5.84
C PHE A 117 -11.12 0.71 -5.41
N PRO A 118 -11.86 1.80 -5.65
CA PRO A 118 -13.25 1.90 -5.21
C PRO A 118 -14.11 0.82 -5.87
N LEU A 119 -14.97 0.17 -5.07
CA LEU A 119 -15.90 -0.88 -5.49
C LEU A 119 -15.23 -2.12 -6.10
N GLN A 120 -13.93 -2.28 -5.93
CA GLN A 120 -13.19 -3.45 -6.37
C GLN A 120 -12.83 -4.32 -5.16
N ASP A 121 -12.72 -5.61 -5.41
CA ASP A 121 -12.38 -6.60 -4.41
C ASP A 121 -11.45 -7.65 -4.99
N LEU A 122 -10.60 -8.23 -4.15
CA LEU A 122 -9.84 -9.42 -4.49
C LEU A 122 -10.59 -10.64 -3.97
N VAL A 123 -10.60 -11.69 -4.78
CA VAL A 123 -11.17 -12.98 -4.40
C VAL A 123 -10.03 -13.93 -4.10
N TYR A 124 -10.02 -14.49 -2.90
CA TYR A 124 -9.05 -15.51 -2.50
C TYR A 124 -9.32 -16.84 -3.23
N ALA A 125 -8.38 -17.78 -3.13
CA ALA A 125 -8.51 -19.09 -3.77
C ALA A 125 -9.71 -19.91 -3.26
N ASP A 126 -10.19 -19.62 -2.05
CA ASP A 126 -11.40 -20.22 -1.45
C ASP A 126 -12.68 -19.43 -1.77
N PHE A 127 -12.63 -18.51 -2.74
CA PHE A 127 -13.73 -17.64 -3.18
C PHE A 127 -14.22 -16.62 -2.15
N THR A 128 -13.50 -16.45 -1.04
CA THR A 128 -13.82 -15.43 -0.04
C THR A 128 -13.32 -14.06 -0.48
N SER A 129 -13.99 -13.02 0.02
CA SER A 129 -13.71 -11.63 -0.29
C SER A 129 -12.57 -11.08 0.57
N PHE A 130 -11.60 -10.41 -0.04
CA PHE A 130 -10.56 -9.68 0.68
C PHE A 130 -11.16 -8.54 1.50
N VAL A 131 -12.02 -7.72 0.89
CA VAL A 131 -12.65 -6.58 1.57
C VAL A 131 -13.46 -7.04 2.78
N ASP A 132 -14.25 -8.10 2.65
CA ASP A 132 -15.03 -8.64 3.76
C ASP A 132 -14.11 -9.26 4.83
N THR A 133 -13.05 -9.95 4.44
CA THR A 133 -12.07 -10.53 5.36
C THR A 133 -11.35 -9.44 6.17
N ALA A 134 -10.87 -8.39 5.50
CA ALA A 134 -10.22 -7.25 6.15
C ALA A 134 -11.20 -6.50 7.08
N THR A 135 -12.45 -6.32 6.65
CA THR A 135 -13.52 -5.73 7.48
C THR A 135 -13.76 -6.59 8.72
N ALA A 136 -13.90 -7.91 8.57
CA ALA A 136 -14.12 -8.83 9.66
C ALA A 136 -12.96 -8.84 10.67
N LEU A 137 -11.72 -8.66 10.22
CA LEU A 137 -10.53 -8.62 11.09
C LEU A 137 -10.36 -7.28 11.80
N LEU A 138 -10.47 -6.16 11.06
CA LEU A 138 -10.08 -4.83 11.53
C LEU A 138 -11.23 -4.05 12.19
N GLU A 139 -12.47 -4.38 11.83
CA GLU A 139 -13.69 -3.70 12.29
C GLU A 139 -14.57 -4.65 13.12
N LYS A 140 -14.05 -5.80 13.57
CA LYS A 140 -14.83 -6.86 14.26
C LYS A 140 -15.71 -6.37 15.42
N ASP A 141 -15.25 -5.36 16.16
CA ASP A 141 -15.91 -4.83 17.35
C ASP A 141 -17.06 -3.87 17.03
N SER A 142 -17.15 -3.34 15.80
CA SER A 142 -18.29 -2.55 15.33
C SER A 142 -19.36 -3.41 14.64
N LEU A 143 -19.02 -4.63 14.22
CA LEU A 143 -19.94 -5.54 13.54
C LEU A 143 -20.86 -6.26 14.54
N SER A 144 -22.17 -6.19 14.32
CA SER A 144 -23.14 -7.09 14.94
C SER A 144 -22.95 -8.53 14.45
N SER A 145 -23.49 -9.51 15.18
CA SER A 145 -23.45 -10.93 14.74
C SER A 145 -24.14 -11.14 13.39
N HIS A 146 -25.22 -10.40 13.11
CA HIS A 146 -25.90 -10.44 11.81
C HIS A 146 -25.04 -9.86 10.69
N GLN A 147 -24.40 -8.70 10.91
CA GLN A 147 -23.49 -8.13 9.91
C GLN A 147 -22.30 -9.05 9.62
N LEU A 148 -21.72 -9.65 10.66
CA LEU A 148 -20.67 -10.66 10.51
C LEU A 148 -21.17 -11.88 9.71
N ALA A 149 -22.42 -12.31 9.93
CA ALA A 149 -23.03 -13.42 9.19
C ALA A 149 -23.14 -13.15 7.68
N MET A 150 -23.26 -11.89 7.27
CA MET A 150 -23.42 -11.50 5.86
C MET A 150 -22.12 -11.33 5.08
N LEU A 151 -20.97 -11.32 5.76
CA LEU A 151 -19.68 -11.21 5.10
C LEU A 151 -19.30 -12.51 4.36
N ASN A 152 -18.75 -12.39 3.16
CA ASN A 152 -18.15 -13.49 2.40
C ASN A 152 -16.73 -13.77 2.91
N ILE A 153 -16.66 -14.40 4.07
CA ILE A 153 -15.40 -14.77 4.75
C ILE A 153 -15.32 -16.27 4.98
N ASN A 154 -14.09 -16.74 5.17
CA ASN A 154 -13.81 -18.12 5.52
C ASN A 154 -14.51 -18.54 6.83
N ASP A 155 -15.04 -19.76 6.87
CA ASP A 155 -15.81 -20.25 8.01
C ASP A 155 -14.98 -20.41 9.29
N ASP A 156 -13.69 -20.76 9.18
CA ASP A 156 -12.79 -20.85 10.33
C ASP A 156 -12.55 -19.46 10.93
N LEU A 157 -12.38 -18.44 10.09
CA LEU A 157 -12.26 -17.05 10.55
C LEU A 157 -13.53 -16.59 11.25
N ARG A 158 -14.70 -16.88 10.68
CA ARG A 158 -16.00 -16.55 11.28
C ARG A 158 -16.16 -17.21 12.65
N ALA A 159 -15.84 -18.50 12.75
CA ALA A 159 -15.90 -19.25 13.99
C ALA A 159 -14.96 -18.67 15.05
N GLU A 160 -13.74 -18.28 14.67
CA GLU A 160 -12.78 -17.66 15.57
C GLU A 160 -13.25 -16.30 16.09
N ILE A 161 -13.77 -15.43 15.22
CA ILE A 161 -14.33 -14.13 15.66
C ILE A 161 -15.49 -14.34 16.63
N GLN A 162 -16.38 -15.29 16.35
CA GLN A 162 -17.51 -15.60 17.23
C GLN A 162 -17.04 -16.17 18.58
N ARG A 163 -16.02 -17.02 18.58
CA ARG A 163 -15.37 -17.53 19.81
C ARG A 163 -14.81 -16.37 20.63
N GLN A 164 -14.05 -15.46 20.02
CA GLN A 164 -13.49 -14.31 20.72
C GLN A 164 -14.59 -13.42 21.32
N LYS A 165 -15.65 -13.11 20.57
CA LYS A 165 -16.79 -12.30 21.06
C LYS A 165 -17.49 -12.93 22.26
N THR A 166 -17.64 -14.25 22.26
CA THR A 166 -18.37 -14.98 23.31
C THR A 166 -17.53 -15.15 24.57
N TRP A 167 -16.24 -15.46 24.42
CA TRP A 167 -15.41 -15.94 25.53
C TRP A 167 -14.39 -14.92 26.06
N LEU A 168 -13.96 -13.96 25.24
CA LEU A 168 -12.88 -13.02 25.61
C LEU A 168 -13.38 -11.60 25.96
N ARG A 169 -14.66 -11.28 25.71
CA ARG A 169 -15.30 -10.03 26.18
C ARG A 169 -15.97 -10.21 27.56
N LYS A 170 -15.25 -10.79 28.52
CA LYS A 170 -15.62 -10.77 29.94
C LYS A 170 -14.77 -9.75 30.69
#